data_AF-A0A9E3CVX2-F1
#
_entry.id   AF-A0A9E3CVX2-F1
#
_cell.length_a   1.000
_cell.length_b   1.000
_cell.length_c   1.000
_cell.angle_alpha   90.00
_cell.angle_beta   90.00
_cell.angle_gamma   90.00
#
_symmetry.space_group_name_H-M   'P 1'
#
loop_
_entity.id
_entity.type
_entity.pdbx_description
1 polymer ?
#
loop_
_entity_poly.entity_id
_entity_poly.type
_entity_poly.pdbx_seq_one_letter_code
_entity_poly.pdbx_strand_id
1 'polypeptide(L)' 'MSTHQLVSRHVEAALQEAAGKGIADDVVARCLLSEAIRLFKRNRSDQDIAAELLAAADNLDEDTPYAFIRP' A
#
# COMPACT_ATOMS: atom_id res chain seq x y z
N MET A 1 -15.18 5.16 -9.13
CA MET A 1 -14.34 4.82 -7.97
C MET A 1 -13.37 3.74 -8.40
N SER A 2 -12.07 4.03 -8.47
CA SER A 2 -11.04 3.04 -8.79
C SER A 2 -10.74 2.16 -7.56
N THR A 3 -10.13 0.99 -7.78
CA THR A 3 -9.64 0.13 -6.69
C THR A 3 -8.69 0.88 -5.76
N HIS A 4 -7.85 1.77 -6.31
CA HIS A 4 -6.99 2.65 -5.53
C HIS A 4 -7.80 3.55 -4.59
N GLN A 5 -8.83 4.23 -5.10
CA GLN A 5 -9.70 5.09 -4.28
C GLN A 5 -10.43 4.32 -3.17
N LEU A 6 -10.83 3.07 -3.44
CA LEU A 6 -11.41 2.20 -2.42
C LEU A 6 -10.41 1.94 -1.28
N VAL A 7 -9.18 1.56 -1.62
CA VAL A 7 -8.13 1.26 -0.63
C VAL A 7 -7.71 2.52 0.14
N SER A 8 -7.51 3.66 -0.54
CA SER A 8 -7.12 4.93 0.08
C SER A 8 -8.06 5.33 1.22
N ARG A 9 -9.37 5.22 1.00
CA ARG A 9 -10.37 5.53 2.03
C ARG A 9 -10.22 4.67 3.29
N HIS A 10 -9.86 3.39 3.14
CA HIS A 10 -9.64 2.50 4.28
C HIS A 10 -8.30 2.79 4.97
N VAL A 11 -7.27 3.20 4.23
CA VAL A 11 -5.99 3.67 4.78
C VAL A 11 -6.19 4.94 5.60
N GLU A 12 -6.92 5.93 5.07
CA GLU A 12 -7.27 7.17 5.78
C GLU A 12 -8.04 6.89 7.08
N ALA A 13 -9.01 5.97 7.04
CA ALA A 13 -9.75 5.57 8.24
C ALA A 13 -8.83 4.93 9.30
N ALA A 14 -7.88 4.08 8.89
CA ALA A 14 -6.91 3.47 9.79
C ALA A 14 -5.97 4.51 10.43
N LEU A 15 -5.52 5.51 9.66
CA LEU A 15 -4.70 6.62 10.18
C LEU A 15 -5.48 7.47 11.19
N GLN A 16 -6.75 7.78 10.92
CA GLN A 16 -7.60 8.51 11.85
C GLN A 16 -7.80 7.75 13.17
N GLU A 17 -8.05 6.44 13.10
CA GLU A 17 -8.17 5.60 14.30
C GLU A 17 -6.86 5.52 15.08
N ALA A 18 -5.73 5.40 14.39
CA ALA A 18 -4.40 5.35 14.96
C ALA A 18 -4.04 6.66 15.69
N ALA A 19 -4.34 7.80 15.07
CA ALA A 19 -4.13 9.12 15.67
C ALA A 19 -4.89 9.28 17.00
N GLY A 20 -6.15 8.79 17.06
CA GLY A 20 -6.94 8.77 18.29
C GLY A 20 -6.36 7.91 19.41
N LYS A 21 -5.41 7.01 19.09
CA LYS A 21 -4.72 6.12 20.02
C LYS A 21 -3.25 6.53 20.27
N GLY A 22 -2.79 7.64 19.68
CA GLY A 22 -1.38 8.07 19.76
C GLY A 22 -0.42 7.15 19.02
N ILE A 23 -0.90 6.38 18.04
CA ILE A 23 -0.07 5.53 17.19
C ILE A 23 0.45 6.37 16.03
N ALA A 24 1.76 6.35 15.79
CA ALA A 24 2.39 7.12 14.72
C ALA A 24 2.05 6.56 13.33
N ASP A 25 1.90 7.45 12.34
CA ASP A 25 1.57 7.10 10.95
C ASP A 25 2.56 6.10 10.33
N ASP A 26 3.87 6.23 10.63
CA ASP A 26 4.91 5.29 10.18
C ASP A 26 4.67 3.86 10.69
N VAL A 27 4.11 3.70 11.90
CA VAL A 27 3.74 2.37 12.42
C VAL A 27 2.57 1.80 11.61
N VAL A 28 1.57 2.62 11.27
CA VAL A 28 0.44 2.22 10.43
C VAL A 28 0.93 1.83 9.03
N ALA A 29 1.80 2.64 8.42
CA ALA A 29 2.36 2.40 7.10
C ALA A 29 3.11 1.06 7.02
N ARG A 30 3.93 0.74 8.03
CA ARG A 30 4.65 -0.56 8.11
C ARG A 30 3.70 -1.74 8.25
N CYS A 31 2.61 -1.59 9.01
CA CYS A 31 1.57 -2.62 9.11
C CYS A 31 0.84 -2.82 7.78
N LEU A 32 0.49 -1.74 7.08
CA LEU A 32 -0.13 -1.80 5.75
C LEU A 32 0.77 -2.50 4.72
N LEU A 33 2.08 -2.18 4.72
CA LEU A 33 3.06 -2.85 3.86
C LEU A 33 3.16 -4.34 4.19
N SER A 34 3.17 -4.70 5.48
CA SER A 34 3.21 -6.10 5.92
C SER A 34 1.98 -6.89 5.43
N GLU A 35 0.79 -6.29 5.51
CA GLU A 35 -0.44 -6.90 5.00
C GLU A 35 -0.44 -7.04 3.47
N ALA A 36 0.06 -6.05 2.75
CA ALA A 36 0.22 -6.14 1.30
C ALA A 36 1.16 -7.29 0.90
N ILE A 37 2.31 -7.41 1.57
CA ILE A 37 3.27 -8.51 1.35
C ILE A 37 2.60 -9.86 1.67
N ARG A 38 1.88 -9.98 2.79
CA ARG A 38 1.14 -11.19 3.16
C ARG A 38 0.16 -11.63 2.08
N LEU A 39 -0.53 -10.68 1.43
CA LEU A 39 -1.43 -10.97 0.32
C LEU A 39 -0.69 -11.40 -0.95
N PHE A 40 0.41 -10.73 -1.31
CA PHE A 40 1.19 -11.11 -2.49
C PHE A 40 1.84 -12.49 -2.38
N LYS A 41 2.34 -12.86 -1.19
CA LYS A 41 2.95 -14.19 -0.93
C LYS A 41 2.01 -15.37 -1.20
N ARG A 42 0.71 -15.14 -1.38
CA ARG A 42 -0.24 -16.18 -1.79
C ARG A 42 0.04 -16.70 -3.19
N ASN A 43 0.49 -15.84 -4.10
CA ASN A 43 0.56 -16.14 -5.53
C ASN A 43 1.86 -15.65 -6.20
N ARG A 44 2.78 -15.00 -5.46
CA ARG A 44 4.02 -14.42 -5.99
C ARG A 44 5.22 -14.87 -5.18
N SER A 45 6.38 -14.98 -5.85
CA SER A 45 7.65 -15.21 -5.18
C SER A 45 8.12 -13.96 -4.44
N ASP A 46 9.02 -14.12 -3.47
CA ASP A 46 9.60 -12.97 -2.75
C ASP A 46 10.36 -12.03 -3.71
N GLN A 47 10.96 -12.55 -4.79
CA GLN A 47 11.63 -11.75 -5.81
C GLN A 47 10.64 -10.89 -6.62
N ASP A 48 9.50 -11.47 -7.02
CA ASP A 48 8.46 -10.72 -7.74
C ASP A 48 7.84 -9.64 -6.87
N ILE A 49 7.70 -9.90 -5.57
CA ILE A 49 7.20 -8.92 -4.60
C ILE A 49 8.18 -7.76 -4.47
N ALA A 50 9.48 -8.05 -4.33
CA ALA A 50 10.50 -7.02 -4.24
C ALA A 50 10.53 -6.13 -5.50
N ALA A 51 10.43 -6.74 -6.69
CA ALA A 51 10.38 -6.01 -7.95
C ALA A 51 9.13 -5.11 -8.05
N GLU A 52 7.97 -5.61 -7.64
CA GLU A 52 6.72 -4.81 -7.62
C GLU A 52 6.82 -3.64 -6.64
N LEU A 53 7.37 -3.84 -5.44
CA LEU A 53 7.53 -2.78 -4.45
C LEU A 53 8.52 -1.70 -4.91
N LEU A 54 9.62 -2.10 -5.53
CA LEU A 54 10.59 -1.16 -6.11
C LEU A 54 9.93 -0.34 -7.23
N ALA A 55 9.24 -1.00 -8.16
CA ALA A 55 8.52 -0.32 -9.23
C ALA A 55 7.45 0.63 -8.68
N ALA A 56 6.69 0.21 -7.65
CA ALA A 56 5.70 1.06 -7.01
C ALA A 56 6.35 2.28 -6.34
N ALA A 57 7.48 2.12 -5.67
CA ALA A 57 8.21 3.23 -5.04
C ALA A 57 8.77 4.22 -6.07
N ASP A 58 9.30 3.73 -7.19
CA ASP A 58 9.88 4.55 -8.26
C ASP A 58 8.83 5.34 -9.05
N ASN A 59 7.56 4.90 -9.01
CA ASN A 59 6.47 5.45 -9.81
C ASN A 59 5.30 5.97 -8.95
N LEU A 60 5.49 6.08 -7.63
CA LEU A 60 4.49 6.67 -6.74
C LEU A 60 4.46 8.17 -6.99
N ASP A 61 3.52 8.61 -7.82
CA ASP A 61 3.24 10.03 -8.03
C ASP A 61 2.14 10.46 -7.04
N GLU A 62 2.41 11.46 -6.20
CA GLU A 62 1.47 11.94 -5.18
C GLU A 62 0.16 12.48 -5.80
N ASP A 63 0.18 12.87 -7.07
CA ASP A 63 -0.95 13.44 -7.80
C ASP A 63 -1.63 12.47 -8.80
N THR A 64 -1.05 11.30 -9.09
CA THR A 64 -1.57 10.39 -10.12
C THR A 64 -1.79 8.97 -9.58
N PRO A 65 -3.03 8.43 -9.57
CA PRO A 65 -3.26 7.06 -9.14
C PRO A 65 -2.46 6.10 -10.02
N TYR A 66 -1.60 5.28 -9.40
CA TYR A 66 -0.81 4.24 -10.07
C TYR A 66 -1.74 3.37 -10.93
N ALA A 67 -1.75 3.62 -12.24
CA ALA A 67 -2.45 2.80 -13.20
C ALA A 67 -1.59 1.55 -13.39
N PHE A 68 -2.06 0.42 -12.87
CA PHE A 68 -1.45 -0.89 -13.04
C PHE A 68 -1.43 -1.25 -14.55
N ILE A 69 -0.44 -0.75 -15.30
CA ILE A 69 -0.22 -1.12 -16.69
C ILE A 69 0.87 -2.18 -16.68
N ARG A 70 0.48 -3.45 -16.77
CA ARG A 70 1.40 -4.48 -17.23
C ARG A 70 1.39 -4.52 -18.76
N PRO A 71 2.53 -4.78 -19.42
CA PRO A 71 2.52 -5.26 -20.80
C PRO A 71 1.86 -6.65 -20.92
#